data_AF-R5M5M9-F1
#
_entry.id   AF-R5M5M9-F1
#
_cell.length_a   1.000
_cell.length_b   1.000
_cell.length_c   1.000
_cell.angle_alpha   90.00
_cell.angle_beta   90.00
_cell.angle_gamma   90.00
#
_symmetry.space_group_name_H-M   'P 1'
#
loop_
_entity.id
_entity.type
_entity.pdbx_description
1 polymer ?
#
loop_
_entity_poly.entity_id
_entity_poly.type
_entity_poly.pdbx_seq_one_letter_code
_entity_poly.pdbx_strand_id
1 'polypeptide(L)'
;MKIFKNNETIMVLGTSFNGVEDMIIHARERKPKNGVYVGEDSELYPCFDSSDYAYEDRRYTNLVFAKSKEELDAKMNVLNNMKQIKSNYNKLTCELHPMAYWGGDVNNDVFMTESSSE
;
A
#
# COMPACT_ATOMS: atom_id res chain seq x y z
N MET A 1 -7.61 10.39 7.97
CA MET A 1 -6.55 9.37 7.93
C MET A 1 -6.68 8.52 9.17
N LYS A 2 -6.67 7.19 9.00
CA LYS A 2 -6.70 6.23 10.10
C LYS A 2 -5.34 5.53 10.20
N ILE A 3 -5.02 5.04 11.39
CA ILE A 3 -3.75 4.37 11.70
C ILE A 3 -4.10 3.00 12.25
N PHE A 4 -3.46 1.97 11.71
CA PHE A 4 -3.68 0.58 12.07
C PHE A 4 -2.35 -0.08 12.44
N LYS A 5 -2.32 -1.04 13.36
CA LYS A 5 -1.18 -1.97 13.49
C LYS A 5 -1.05 -2.83 12.23
N ASN A 6 0.17 -3.16 11.85
CA ASN A 6 0.44 -3.92 10.62
C ASN A 6 -0.20 -5.32 10.58
N ASN A 7 -0.53 -5.89 11.73
CA ASN A 7 -1.11 -7.22 11.88
C ASN A 7 -2.61 -7.20 12.22
N GLU A 8 -3.22 -6.02 12.37
CA GLU A 8 -4.64 -5.95 12.71
C GLU A 8 -5.53 -6.11 11.49
N THR A 9 -6.78 -6.53 11.71
CA THR A 9 -7.74 -6.65 10.61
C THR A 9 -8.21 -5.27 10.17
N ILE A 10 -8.02 -4.96 8.88
CA ILE A 10 -8.37 -3.68 8.28
C ILE A 10 -9.52 -3.90 7.28
N MET A 11 -10.59 -3.12 7.43
CA MET A 11 -11.74 -3.14 6.52
C MET A 11 -11.53 -2.14 5.38
N VAL A 12 -11.56 -2.62 4.14
CA VAL A 12 -11.40 -1.78 2.94
C VAL A 12 -12.50 -2.11 1.94
N LEU A 13 -13.32 -1.11 1.59
CA LEU A 13 -14.43 -1.24 0.63
C LEU A 13 -15.41 -2.39 0.93
N GLY A 14 -15.58 -2.73 2.21
CA GLY A 14 -16.43 -3.84 2.67
C GLY A 14 -15.72 -5.21 2.76
N THR A 15 -14.44 -5.28 2.41
CA THR A 15 -13.61 -6.50 2.52
C THR A 15 -12.65 -6.41 3.69
N SER A 16 -12.54 -7.48 4.48
CA SER A 16 -11.53 -7.60 5.53
C SER A 16 -10.19 -8.08 4.98
N PHE A 17 -9.12 -7.44 5.43
CA PHE A 17 -7.74 -7.86 5.21
C PHE A 17 -7.07 -8.10 6.57
N ASN A 18 -6.37 -9.21 6.72
CA ASN A 18 -5.69 -9.60 7.95
C ASN A 18 -4.27 -9.02 7.97
N GLY A 19 -4.17 -7.72 8.26
CA GLY A 19 -2.93 -6.99 8.22
C GLY A 19 -2.48 -6.60 6.82
N VAL A 20 -1.34 -5.89 6.76
CA VAL A 20 -0.77 -5.36 5.52
C VAL A 20 -0.18 -6.45 4.63
N GLU A 21 0.36 -7.52 5.21
CA GLU A 21 0.95 -8.62 4.44
C GLU A 21 -0.10 -9.30 3.56
N ASP A 22 -1.31 -9.51 4.08
CA ASP A 22 -2.45 -10.05 3.34
C ASP A 22 -2.82 -9.15 2.14
N MET A 23 -2.79 -7.82 2.33
CA MET A 23 -3.01 -6.87 1.23
C MET A 23 -1.93 -6.97 0.14
N ILE A 24 -0.65 -7.08 0.54
CA ILE A 24 0.49 -7.20 -0.36
C ILE A 24 0.40 -8.51 -1.16
N ILE A 25 0.07 -9.63 -0.51
CA ILE A 25 -0.13 -10.93 -1.18
C ILE A 25 -1.19 -10.79 -2.28
N HIS A 26 -2.34 -10.21 -1.96
CA HIS A 26 -3.41 -10.02 -2.95
C HIS A 26 -3.01 -9.09 -4.10
N ALA A 27 -2.22 -8.04 -3.83
CA ALA A 27 -1.70 -7.16 -4.87
C ALA A 27 -0.74 -7.89 -5.83
N ARG A 28 0.19 -8.69 -5.28
CA ARG A 28 1.18 -9.45 -6.07
C ARG A 28 0.56 -10.59 -6.85
N GLU A 29 -0.43 -11.27 -6.28
CA GLU A 29 -1.19 -12.31 -6.98
C GLU A 29 -2.11 -11.74 -8.07
N ARG A 30 -2.38 -10.42 -8.04
CA ARG A 30 -3.33 -9.74 -8.94
C ARG A 30 -4.73 -10.36 -8.93
N LYS A 31 -5.12 -10.94 -7.79
CA LYS A 31 -6.45 -11.54 -7.60
C LYS A 31 -7.28 -10.67 -6.66
N PRO A 32 -8.53 -10.35 -7.01
CA PRO A 32 -9.39 -9.61 -6.11
C PRO A 32 -9.75 -10.45 -4.88
N LYS A 33 -9.80 -9.80 -3.72
CA LYS A 33 -10.36 -10.38 -2.49
C LYS A 33 -11.79 -9.90 -2.35
N ASN A 34 -12.76 -10.81 -2.45
CA ASN A 34 -14.19 -10.48 -2.37
C ASN A 34 -14.61 -9.31 -3.28
N GLY A 35 -14.07 -9.25 -4.50
CA GLY A 35 -14.36 -8.18 -5.47
C GLY A 35 -13.56 -6.88 -5.28
N VAL A 36 -12.68 -6.80 -4.29
CA VAL A 36 -11.76 -5.66 -4.10
C VAL A 36 -10.39 -6.01 -4.69
N TYR A 37 -9.94 -5.19 -5.63
CA TYR A 37 -8.60 -5.28 -6.22
C TYR A 37 -7.62 -4.42 -5.43
N VAL A 38 -6.38 -4.87 -5.35
CA VAL A 38 -5.28 -4.18 -4.66
C VAL A 38 -4.13 -4.00 -5.64
N GLY A 39 -3.56 -2.80 -5.70
CA GLY A 39 -2.35 -2.49 -6.45
C GLY A 39 -1.23 -2.11 -5.48
N GLU A 40 0.00 -2.50 -5.80
CA GLU A 40 1.21 -2.23 -5.00
C GLU A 40 2.15 -1.33 -5.80
N ASP A 41 2.59 -0.24 -5.19
CA ASP A 41 3.78 0.53 -5.59
C ASP A 41 4.75 0.57 -4.42
N SER A 42 5.95 0.03 -4.60
CA SER A 42 6.88 -0.17 -3.50
C SER A 42 8.34 0.01 -3.88
N GLU A 43 9.11 0.56 -2.95
CA GLU A 43 10.53 0.91 -3.10
C GLU A 43 11.35 0.25 -1.98
N LEU A 44 12.49 -0.35 -2.33
CA LEU A 44 13.40 -0.97 -1.37
C LEU A 44 14.02 0.10 -0.46
N TYR A 45 14.28 -0.26 0.78
CA TYR A 45 15.07 0.59 1.68
C TYR A 45 16.46 0.89 1.07
N PRO A 46 16.98 2.13 1.25
CA PRO A 46 18.31 2.48 0.77
C PRO A 46 19.36 1.65 1.51
N CYS A 47 20.18 0.94 0.74
CA CYS A 47 21.31 0.16 1.23
C CYS A 47 22.60 0.96 0.99
N PHE A 48 23.43 1.10 2.03
CA PHE A 48 24.64 1.94 1.96
C PHE A 48 25.91 1.12 1.73
N ASP A 49 25.90 -0.17 2.05
CA ASP A 49 26.98 -1.09 1.74
C ASP A 49 26.49 -2.41 1.13
N SER A 50 27.42 -3.22 0.62
CA SER A 50 27.11 -4.52 -0.03
C SER A 50 26.56 -5.57 0.92
N SER A 51 26.80 -5.45 2.23
CA SER A 51 26.23 -6.35 3.23
C SER A 51 24.74 -6.08 3.41
N ASP A 52 24.32 -4.82 3.42
CA ASP A 52 22.91 -4.43 3.53
C ASP A 52 22.09 -5.04 2.39
N TYR A 53 22.60 -4.97 1.15
CA TYR A 53 21.91 -5.54 -0.02
C TYR A 53 21.66 -7.05 0.07
N ALA A 54 22.42 -7.78 0.89
CA ALA A 54 22.26 -9.23 1.03
C ALA A 54 21.11 -9.63 1.97
N TYR A 55 20.68 -8.73 2.85
CA TYR A 55 19.72 -9.04 3.92
C TYR A 55 18.55 -8.06 4.02
N GLU A 56 18.61 -6.92 3.34
CA GLU A 56 17.53 -5.94 3.35
C GLU A 56 16.41 -6.35 2.39
N ASP A 57 15.25 -6.66 2.95
CA ASP A 57 14.02 -6.99 2.22
C ASP A 57 12.88 -6.00 2.52
N ARG A 58 13.10 -5.00 3.39
CA ARG A 58 12.09 -4.02 3.75
C ARG A 58 11.82 -3.06 2.61
N ARG A 59 10.54 -2.77 2.39
CA ARG A 59 10.07 -1.90 1.31
C ARG A 59 9.06 -0.89 1.84
N TYR A 60 9.26 0.37 1.49
CA TYR A 60 8.19 1.35 1.59
C TYR A 60 7.09 0.96 0.61
N THR A 61 5.87 0.81 1.09
CA THR A 61 4.80 0.17 0.32
C THR A 61 3.53 1.03 0.31
N ASN A 62 3.09 1.42 -0.88
CA ASN A 62 1.80 2.04 -1.12
C ASN A 62 0.84 1.00 -1.71
N LEU A 63 -0.38 0.95 -1.17
CA LEU A 63 -1.44 0.04 -1.59
C LEU A 63 -2.66 0.84 -2.00
N VAL A 64 -3.15 0.61 -3.21
CA VAL A 64 -4.37 1.29 -3.71
C VAL A 64 -5.47 0.27 -3.94
N PHE A 65 -6.69 0.65 -3.58
CA PHE A 65 -7.84 -0.24 -3.61
C PHE A 65 -8.89 0.26 -4.61
N ALA A 66 -9.54 -0.70 -5.28
CA ALA A 66 -10.57 -0.42 -6.27
C ALA A 66 -11.60 -1.57 -6.34
N LYS A 67 -12.79 -1.28 -6.85
CA LYS A 67 -13.85 -2.30 -7.07
C LYS A 67 -13.77 -2.92 -8.47
N SER A 68 -13.05 -2.30 -9.39
CA SER A 68 -12.80 -2.83 -10.72
C SER A 68 -11.32 -2.76 -11.09
N LYS A 69 -10.93 -3.54 -12.09
CA LYS A 69 -9.55 -3.55 -12.58
C LYS A 69 -9.22 -2.25 -13.32
N GLU A 70 -10.17 -1.70 -14.06
CA GLU A 70 -10.02 -0.45 -14.81
C GLU A 70 -9.80 0.73 -13.86
N GLU A 71 -10.56 0.78 -12.75
CA GLU A 71 -10.36 1.77 -11.70
C GLU A 71 -8.98 1.61 -11.06
N LEU A 72 -8.56 0.36 -10.78
CA LEU A 72 -7.24 0.10 -10.21
C LEU A 72 -6.12 0.59 -11.14
N ASP A 73 -6.18 0.22 -12.42
CA ASP A 73 -5.17 0.57 -13.42
C ASP A 73 -5.07 2.09 -13.58
N ALA A 74 -6.21 2.80 -13.59
CA ALA A 74 -6.25 4.26 -13.61
C ALA A 74 -5.57 4.86 -12.37
N LYS A 75 -5.89 4.37 -11.16
CA LYS A 75 -5.28 4.85 -9.92
C LYS A 75 -3.78 4.56 -9.85
N MET A 76 -3.34 3.37 -10.26
CA MET A 76 -1.93 3.00 -10.32
C MET A 76 -1.16 3.87 -11.31
N ASN A 77 -1.76 4.21 -12.46
CA ASN A 77 -1.15 5.13 -13.41
C ASN A 77 -0.93 6.51 -12.79
N VAL A 78 -1.90 7.02 -12.02
CA VAL A 78 -1.73 8.28 -11.28
C VAL A 78 -0.59 8.16 -10.25
N LEU A 79 -0.59 7.10 -9.42
CA LEU A 79 0.41 6.86 -8.38
C LEU A 79 1.84 6.82 -8.94
N ASN A 80 2.06 6.06 -10.01
CA ASN A 80 3.36 5.88 -10.65
C ASN A 80 3.90 7.18 -11.26
N ASN A 81 3.02 8.10 -11.67
CA ASN A 81 3.40 9.39 -12.25
C ASN A 81 3.50 10.52 -11.21
N MET A 82 3.14 10.27 -9.95
CA MET A 82 3.27 11.29 -8.90
C MET A 82 4.76 11.64 -8.69
N LYS A 83 5.06 12.92 -8.49
CA LYS A 83 6.39 13.34 -8.06
C LYS A 83 6.59 12.97 -6.59
N GLN A 84 7.73 12.37 -6.27
CA GLN A 84 8.11 12.14 -4.89
C GLN A 84 8.55 13.47 -4.26
N ILE A 85 7.77 13.94 -3.28
CA ILE A 85 7.99 15.25 -2.65
C ILE A 85 8.75 15.10 -1.30
N LYS A 86 8.74 13.91 -0.69
CA LYS A 86 9.35 13.63 0.62
C LYS A 86 10.41 12.51 0.54
N SER A 87 11.37 12.53 1.46
CA SER A 87 12.33 11.45 1.68
C SER A 87 11.71 10.24 2.40
N ASN A 88 12.25 9.03 2.12
CA ASN A 88 11.87 7.68 2.59
C ASN A 88 10.56 7.09 2.01
N TYR A 89 10.33 7.35 0.72
CA TYR A 89 9.21 6.97 -0.16
C TYR A 89 7.79 6.89 0.42
N ASN A 90 7.17 8.06 0.64
CA ASN A 90 5.74 8.16 0.92
C ASN A 90 5.01 8.85 -0.25
N LYS A 91 4.01 8.17 -0.82
CA LYS A 91 3.08 8.71 -1.83
C LYS A 91 1.61 8.61 -1.39
N LEU A 92 1.38 8.66 -0.09
CA LEU A 92 0.03 8.70 0.49
C LEU A 92 -0.68 10.00 0.10
N THR A 93 -1.79 9.86 -0.60
CA THR A 93 -2.62 10.97 -1.06
C THR A 93 -4.08 10.70 -0.77
N CYS A 94 -4.88 11.77 -0.75
CA CYS A 94 -6.33 11.67 -0.69
C CYS A 94 -7.00 11.46 -2.05
N GLU A 95 -6.29 11.71 -3.14
CA GLU A 95 -6.82 11.57 -4.50
C GLU A 95 -7.08 10.10 -4.89
N LEU A 96 -6.37 9.17 -4.23
CA LEU A 96 -6.41 7.74 -4.54
C LEU A 96 -7.16 6.91 -3.50
N HIS A 97 -8.03 7.54 -2.70
CA HIS A 97 -8.83 6.82 -1.71
C HIS A 97 -9.60 5.62 -2.32
N PRO A 98 -9.76 4.51 -1.58
CA PRO A 98 -8.99 4.18 -0.38
C PRO A 98 -7.56 3.82 -0.75
N MET A 99 -6.61 4.25 0.08
CA MET A 99 -5.18 3.99 -0.10
C MET A 99 -4.53 3.72 1.26
N ALA A 100 -3.58 2.79 1.30
CA ALA A 100 -2.76 2.53 2.48
C ALA A 100 -1.29 2.77 2.17
N TYR A 101 -0.54 3.13 3.21
CA TYR A 101 0.90 3.25 3.19
C TYR A 101 1.47 2.51 4.40
N TRP A 102 2.46 1.66 4.16
CA TRP A 102 3.20 0.96 5.21
C TRP A 102 4.68 1.13 5.00
N GLY A 103 5.38 1.46 6.09
CA GLY A 103 6.82 1.69 6.04
C GLY A 103 7.65 0.42 5.96
N GLY A 104 7.09 -0.79 5.93
CA GLY A 104 7.86 -2.01 5.67
C GLY A 104 8.59 -2.65 6.87
N ASP A 105 8.51 -2.07 8.07
CA ASP A 105 9.08 -2.65 9.30
C ASP A 105 7.97 -3.18 10.22
N VAL A 106 8.28 -4.20 11.02
CA VAL A 106 7.33 -4.81 11.97
C VAL A 106 6.81 -3.82 13.01
N ASN A 107 7.58 -2.78 13.32
CA ASN A 107 7.20 -1.71 14.25
C ASN A 107 6.40 -0.59 13.58
N ASN A 108 6.28 -0.60 12.25
CA ASN A 108 5.63 0.47 11.50
C ASN A 108 4.12 0.22 11.43
N ASP A 109 3.37 1.24 11.82
CA ASP A 109 1.92 1.29 11.63
C ASP A 109 1.56 1.45 10.13
N VAL A 110 0.34 1.08 9.79
CA VAL A 110 -0.27 1.26 8.47
C VAL A 110 -1.11 2.52 8.49
N PHE A 111 -0.77 3.46 7.62
CA PHE A 111 -1.52 4.71 7.45
C PHE A 111 -2.52 4.52 6.32
N MET A 112 -3.80 4.69 6.61
CA MET A 112 -4.85 4.53 5.63
C MET A 112 -5.63 5.81 5.42
N THR A 113 -5.98 6.04 4.18
CA THR A 113 -6.85 7.10 3.76
C THR A 113 -8.12 6.51 3.16
N GLU A 114 -9.26 7.09 3.51
CA GLU A 114 -10.59 6.55 3.20
C GLU A 114 -11.36 7.58 2.39
N SER A 115 -12.16 7.13 1.42
CA SER A 115 -13.14 7.99 0.77
C SER A 115 -14.16 8.39 1.82
N SER A 116 -14.42 9.69 1.99
CA SER A 116 -15.58 10.14 2.75
C SER A 116 -16.80 9.41 2.21
N SER A 117 -17.33 8.49 3.00
CA SER A 117 -18.62 7.88 2.73
C SER A 117 -19.65 9.01 2.77
N GLU A 118 -20.22 9.36 1.61
CA GLU A 118 -21.47 10.09 1.52
C GLU A 118 -22.59 9.36 2.28
#